data_AF-A0A526YL79-F1
#
_entry.id   AF-A0A526YL79-F1
#
_cell.length_a   1.000
_cell.length_b   1.000
_cell.length_c   1.000
_cell.angle_alpha   90.00
_cell.angle_beta   90.00
_cell.angle_gamma   90.00
#
_symmetry.space_group_name_H-M   'P 1'
#
loop_
_entity.id
_entity.type
_entity.pdbx_description
1 polymer ?
#
loop_
_entity_poly.entity_id
_entity_poly.type
_entity_poly.pdbx_seq_one_letter_code
_entity_poly.pdbx_strand_id
1 'polypeptide(L)'
;LATLGYADSRRSKFARTQLIAALKILQRGDIDKSHLSGSWAGAMGHTQFIPTSYQAYAVDMDGDGKRDIWNSIPDALATAANLLRKNGWQAGKTWGYEVSLPDGKKFPAGSKSLSQWQALGVTRAN
;
A
#
# COMPACT_ATOMS: atom_id res chain seq x y z
N LEU A 1 -5.09 -8.00 -15.30
CA LEU A 1 -5.71 -6.66 -15.59
C LEU A 1 -6.56 -6.64 -16.84
N ALA A 2 -6.06 -7.01 -18.04
CA ALA A 2 -6.87 -7.04 -19.27
C ALA A 2 -8.14 -7.92 -19.12
N THR A 3 -8.00 -9.13 -18.55
CA THR A 3 -9.13 -10.01 -18.23
C THR A 3 -10.20 -9.31 -17.37
N LEU A 4 -9.80 -8.63 -16.29
CA LEU A 4 -10.72 -7.88 -15.44
C LEU A 4 -11.34 -6.68 -16.15
N GLY A 5 -10.57 -5.99 -17.00
CA GLY A 5 -11.05 -4.86 -17.81
C GLY A 5 -12.06 -5.23 -18.89
N TYR A 6 -12.06 -6.51 -19.29
CA TYR A 6 -12.94 -7.07 -20.31
C TYR A 6 -14.14 -7.81 -19.71
N ALA A 7 -13.90 -8.79 -18.84
CA ALA A 7 -14.91 -9.74 -18.38
C ALA A 7 -15.63 -9.33 -17.07
N ASP A 8 -15.06 -8.44 -16.26
CA ASP A 8 -15.70 -7.99 -15.01
C ASP A 8 -16.31 -6.60 -15.18
N SER A 9 -17.62 -6.53 -15.42
CA SER A 9 -18.32 -5.27 -15.64
C SER A 9 -18.21 -4.31 -14.46
N ARG A 10 -18.25 -4.81 -13.22
CA ARG A 10 -18.16 -4.00 -11.98
C ARG A 10 -16.79 -3.37 -11.81
N ARG A 11 -15.72 -4.08 -12.17
CA ARG A 11 -14.33 -3.63 -11.99
C ARG A 11 -13.67 -3.14 -13.27
N SER A 12 -14.38 -3.16 -14.39
CA SER A 12 -13.86 -2.81 -15.72
C SER A 12 -13.16 -1.45 -15.76
N LYS A 13 -13.77 -0.40 -15.21
CA LYS A 13 -13.19 0.95 -15.15
C LYS A 13 -11.86 0.98 -14.39
N PHE A 14 -11.84 0.42 -13.18
CA PHE A 14 -10.63 0.33 -12.37
C PHE A 14 -9.54 -0.46 -13.10
N ALA A 15 -9.88 -1.64 -13.63
CA ALA A 15 -8.92 -2.52 -14.28
C ALA A 15 -8.32 -1.90 -15.55
N ARG A 16 -9.10 -1.15 -16.33
CA ARG A 16 -8.60 -0.40 -17.50
C ARG A 16 -7.64 0.71 -17.10
N THR A 17 -7.94 1.47 -16.05
CA THR A 17 -7.02 2.48 -15.50
C THR A 17 -5.69 1.85 -15.07
N GLN A 18 -5.75 0.74 -14.32
CA GLN A 18 -4.54 0.03 -13.91
C GLN A 18 -3.79 -0.57 -15.10
N LEU A 19 -4.49 -1.09 -16.12
CA LEU A 19 -3.86 -1.64 -17.32
C LEU A 19 -3.05 -0.57 -18.08
N ILE A 20 -3.63 0.62 -18.29
CA ILE A 20 -2.90 1.72 -18.93
C ILE A 20 -1.69 2.14 -18.10
N ALA A 21 -1.82 2.20 -16.78
CA ALA A 21 -0.69 2.48 -15.90
C ALA A 21 0.40 1.41 -16.01
N ALA A 22 0.05 0.12 -16.08
CA ALA A 22 1.00 -0.97 -16.27
C ALA A 22 1.74 -0.88 -17.63
N LEU A 23 1.04 -0.52 -18.70
CA LEU A 23 1.67 -0.30 -20.01
C LEU A 23 2.67 0.86 -19.99
N LYS A 24 2.38 1.93 -19.24
CA LYS A 24 3.34 3.03 -19.06
C LYS A 24 4.60 2.64 -18.28
N ILE A 25 4.49 1.68 -17.36
CA ILE A 25 5.66 1.12 -16.64
C ILE A 25 6.57 0.40 -17.64
N LEU A 26 6.00 -0.46 -18.48
CA LEU A 26 6.75 -1.12 -19.56
C LEU A 26 7.38 -0.12 -20.53
N GLN A 27 6.63 0.92 -20.91
CA GLN A 27 7.11 1.96 -21.81
C GLN A 27 8.30 2.75 -21.21
N ARG A 28 8.32 2.96 -19.88
CA ARG A 28 9.43 3.63 -19.21
C ARG A 28 10.71 2.77 -19.16
N GLY A 29 10.58 1.45 -19.27
CA GLY A 29 11.71 0.52 -19.26
C GLY A 29 12.05 -0.05 -17.88
N ASP A 30 11.13 0.06 -16.93
CA ASP A 30 11.35 -0.28 -15.51
C ASP A 30 11.51 -1.76 -15.28
N ILE A 31 10.82 -2.52 -16.13
CA ILE A 31 10.77 -3.96 -16.16
C ILE A 31 10.32 -4.34 -17.57
N ASP A 32 10.76 -5.48 -18.08
CA ASP A 32 10.24 -6.00 -19.33
C ASP A 32 8.93 -6.78 -19.14
N LYS A 33 8.25 -7.04 -20.24
CA LYS A 33 6.95 -7.71 -20.26
C LYS A 33 6.97 -9.10 -19.61
N SER A 34 8.07 -9.85 -19.74
CA SER A 34 8.15 -11.22 -19.21
C SER A 34 8.28 -11.26 -17.69
N HIS A 35 8.82 -10.20 -17.09
CA HIS A 35 8.97 -10.07 -15.64
C HIS A 35 7.89 -9.23 -14.96
N LEU A 36 7.03 -8.53 -15.73
CA LEU A 36 5.87 -7.79 -15.22
C LEU A 36 4.79 -8.75 -14.65
N SER A 37 5.05 -9.23 -13.43
CA SER A 37 4.23 -10.20 -12.72
C SER A 37 3.53 -9.58 -11.51
N GLY A 38 2.47 -10.25 -11.06
CA GLY A 38 1.65 -9.78 -9.94
C GLY A 38 0.50 -10.72 -9.60
N SER A 39 -0.28 -10.35 -8.60
CA SER A 39 -1.48 -11.07 -8.21
C SER A 39 -2.56 -10.99 -9.29
N TRP A 40 -3.59 -11.83 -9.17
CA TRP A 40 -4.73 -11.87 -10.10
C TRP A 40 -5.43 -10.51 -10.29
N ALA A 41 -5.42 -9.67 -9.25
CA ALA A 41 -6.02 -8.34 -9.25
C ALA A 41 -5.10 -7.24 -9.82
N GLY A 42 -3.83 -7.56 -10.11
CA GLY A 42 -2.84 -6.65 -10.65
C GLY A 42 -1.97 -5.95 -9.61
N ALA A 43 -1.86 -6.47 -8.39
CA ALA A 43 -0.87 -6.02 -7.42
C ALA A 43 0.51 -6.61 -7.78
N MET A 44 1.54 -5.77 -7.90
CA MET A 44 2.78 -6.13 -8.60
C MET A 44 3.97 -6.30 -7.66
N GLY A 45 4.89 -7.20 -8.03
CA GLY A 45 6.20 -7.36 -7.39
C GLY A 45 6.16 -7.64 -5.89
N HIS A 46 7.27 -7.36 -5.21
CA HIS A 46 7.41 -7.53 -3.77
C HIS A 46 6.46 -6.67 -2.96
N THR A 47 6.16 -5.45 -3.43
CA THR A 47 5.35 -4.47 -2.69
C THR A 47 3.85 -4.71 -2.80
N GLN A 48 3.40 -5.53 -3.77
CA GLN A 48 1.99 -5.72 -4.11
C GLN A 48 1.29 -4.38 -4.42
N PHE A 49 1.99 -3.41 -5.00
CA PHE A 49 1.38 -2.16 -5.41
C PHE A 49 0.60 -2.36 -6.70
N ILE A 50 -0.61 -1.77 -6.77
CA ILE A 50 -1.30 -1.61 -8.05
C ILE A 50 -0.52 -0.61 -8.94
N PRO A 51 -0.63 -0.69 -10.28
CA PRO A 51 0.14 0.14 -11.21
C PRO A 51 0.12 1.65 -10.93
N THR A 52 -1.02 2.22 -10.55
CA THR A 52 -1.08 3.66 -10.22
C THR A 52 -0.36 4.00 -8.92
N SER A 53 -0.38 3.11 -7.93
CA SER A 53 0.42 3.28 -6.70
C SER A 53 1.90 3.19 -6.99
N TYR A 54 2.32 2.23 -7.82
CA TYR A 54 3.69 2.16 -8.31
C TYR A 54 4.13 3.49 -8.95
N GLN A 55 3.33 4.04 -9.87
CA GLN A 55 3.68 5.32 -10.51
C GLN A 55 3.84 6.48 -9.52
N ALA A 56 3.02 6.51 -8.45
CA ALA A 56 3.04 7.58 -7.45
C ALA A 56 4.18 7.45 -6.42
N TYR A 57 4.63 6.22 -6.14
CA TYR A 57 5.48 5.92 -5.00
C TYR A 57 6.80 5.22 -5.34
N ALA A 58 6.96 4.66 -6.53
CA ALA A 58 8.17 3.94 -6.88
C ALA A 58 9.42 4.84 -6.79
N VAL A 59 10.49 4.26 -6.25
CA VAL A 59 11.80 4.88 -6.07
C VAL A 59 12.85 4.01 -6.74
N ASP A 60 13.81 4.66 -7.40
CA ASP A 60 15.05 4.06 -7.88
C ASP A 60 16.06 4.28 -6.76
N MET A 61 16.36 3.22 -6.01
CA MET A 61 17.16 3.30 -4.80
C MET A 61 18.62 2.94 -5.06
N ASP A 62 18.88 2.01 -5.98
CA ASP A 62 20.23 1.59 -6.34
C ASP A 62 20.86 2.44 -7.47
N GLY A 63 20.06 3.29 -8.14
CA GLY A 63 20.53 4.32 -9.07
C GLY A 63 20.78 3.80 -10.49
N ASP A 64 20.23 2.64 -10.85
CA ASP A 64 20.45 2.02 -12.17
C ASP A 64 19.53 2.60 -13.27
N GLY A 65 18.64 3.54 -12.91
CA GLY A 65 17.68 4.19 -13.79
C GLY A 65 16.30 3.51 -13.82
N LYS A 66 16.14 2.35 -13.18
CA LYS A 66 14.87 1.62 -13.08
C LYS A 66 14.28 1.77 -11.68
N ARG A 67 13.02 1.39 -11.56
CA ARG A 67 12.36 1.29 -10.23
C ARG A 67 11.83 -0.12 -10.12
N ASP A 68 12.73 -1.09 -10.10
CA ASP A 68 12.43 -2.52 -10.25
C ASP A 68 11.97 -3.13 -8.93
N ILE A 69 10.68 -3.01 -8.63
CA ILE A 69 10.06 -3.63 -7.44
C ILE A 69 9.89 -5.17 -7.55
N TRP A 70 10.35 -5.79 -8.65
CA TRP A 70 10.28 -7.23 -8.87
C TRP A 70 11.59 -7.92 -8.52
N ASN A 71 12.73 -7.31 -8.88
CA ASN A 71 14.04 -7.94 -8.73
C ASN A 71 15.02 -7.13 -7.85
N SER A 72 14.80 -5.83 -7.64
CA SER A 72 15.64 -5.01 -6.76
C SER A 72 15.00 -4.91 -5.36
N ILE A 73 15.64 -5.56 -4.38
CA ILE A 73 15.26 -5.43 -2.96
C ILE A 73 15.41 -3.99 -2.46
N PRO A 74 16.49 -3.24 -2.78
CA PRO A 74 16.58 -1.82 -2.49
C PRO A 74 15.37 -1.02 -2.99
N ASP A 75 14.98 -1.18 -4.25
CA ASP A 75 13.85 -0.45 -4.84
C ASP A 75 12.53 -0.82 -4.20
N ALA A 76 12.30 -2.11 -3.92
CA ALA A 76 11.09 -2.59 -3.26
C ALA A 76 10.93 -1.97 -1.85
N LEU A 77 11.99 -2.00 -1.04
CA LEU A 77 11.97 -1.44 0.31
C LEU A 77 11.84 0.08 0.29
N ALA A 78 12.60 0.77 -0.57
CA ALA A 78 12.53 2.22 -0.70
C ALA A 78 11.16 2.70 -1.20
N THR A 79 10.56 1.96 -2.13
CA THR A 79 9.21 2.23 -2.63
C THR A 79 8.15 2.05 -1.53
N ALA A 80 8.24 1.00 -0.73
CA ALA A 80 7.36 0.78 0.41
C ALA A 80 7.52 1.88 1.48
N ALA A 81 8.76 2.24 1.82
CA ALA A 81 9.05 3.33 2.75
C ALA A 81 8.56 4.68 2.22
N ASN A 82 8.66 4.94 0.91
CA ASN A 82 8.16 6.16 0.29
C ASN A 82 6.62 6.25 0.37
N LEU A 83 5.90 5.14 0.22
CA LEU A 83 4.45 5.10 0.47
C LEU A 83 4.14 5.48 1.91
N LEU A 84 4.80 4.86 2.90
CA LEU A 84 4.58 5.18 4.32
C LEU A 84 4.85 6.66 4.61
N ARG A 85 6.00 7.18 4.16
CA ARG A 85 6.39 8.57 4.34
C ARG A 85 5.39 9.54 3.71
N LYS A 86 4.96 9.32 2.46
CA LYS A 86 3.98 10.18 1.78
C LYS A 86 2.58 10.08 2.40
N ASN A 87 2.28 9.01 3.15
CA ASN A 87 1.01 8.82 3.86
C ASN A 87 1.10 9.17 5.35
N GLY A 88 2.05 10.03 5.75
CA GLY A 88 2.07 10.64 7.08
C GLY A 88 2.67 9.77 8.18
N TRP A 89 3.44 8.74 7.81
CA TRP A 89 4.20 7.96 8.80
C TRP A 89 5.10 8.87 9.65
N GLN A 90 5.03 8.70 10.96
CA GLN A 90 5.81 9.47 11.93
C GLN A 90 6.79 8.53 12.63
N ALA A 91 8.07 8.63 12.27
CA ALA A 91 9.13 7.83 12.87
C ALA A 91 9.15 8.00 14.40
N GLY A 92 9.34 6.91 15.13
CA GLY A 92 9.34 6.89 16.59
C GLY A 92 7.95 6.87 17.23
N LYS A 93 6.85 7.02 16.47
CA LYS A 93 5.49 6.79 17.00
C LYS A 93 5.07 5.34 16.83
N THR A 94 4.31 4.83 17.80
CA THR A 94 3.64 3.54 17.66
C THR A 94 2.41 3.64 16.74
N TRP A 95 2.10 2.58 16.03
CA TRP A 95 0.87 2.46 15.23
C TRP A 95 -0.38 2.21 16.11
N GLY A 96 -0.16 1.60 17.28
CA GLY A 96 -1.19 1.19 18.23
C GLY A 96 -0.58 0.43 19.40
N TYR A 97 -1.39 0.05 20.37
CA TYR A 97 -1.00 -0.85 21.44
C TYR A 97 -2.25 -1.51 22.03
N GLU A 98 -2.04 -2.64 22.69
CA GLU A 98 -3.09 -3.38 23.36
C GLU A 98 -3.65 -2.61 24.57
N VAL A 99 -4.95 -2.77 24.82
CA VAL A 99 -5.67 -2.07 25.87
C VAL A 99 -6.62 -3.02 26.60
N SER A 100 -6.88 -2.73 27.87
CA SER A 100 -7.93 -3.37 28.65
C SER A 100 -9.17 -2.47 28.67
N LEU A 101 -10.34 -3.10 28.51
CA LEU A 101 -11.63 -2.42 28.52
C LEU A 101 -12.36 -2.70 29.83
N PRO A 102 -12.99 -1.70 30.47
CA PRO A 102 -13.86 -1.94 31.61
C PRO A 102 -15.08 -2.78 31.24
N ASP A 103 -15.40 -3.73 32.11
CA ASP A 103 -16.50 -4.67 31.94
C ASP A 103 -17.87 -3.98 31.82
N GLY A 104 -18.78 -4.60 31.07
CA GLY A 104 -20.17 -4.17 30.94
C GLY A 104 -20.38 -2.83 30.22
N LYS A 105 -19.32 -2.19 29.71
CA LYS A 105 -19.40 -0.88 29.06
C LYS A 105 -19.48 -1.01 27.54
N LYS A 106 -20.45 -0.32 26.93
CA LYS A 106 -20.50 -0.10 25.47
C LYS A 106 -19.58 1.06 25.11
N PHE A 107 -18.73 0.86 24.11
CA PHE A 107 -17.82 1.90 23.62
C PHE A 107 -18.38 2.57 22.36
N PRO A 108 -18.16 3.90 22.20
CA PRO A 108 -18.53 4.59 20.98
C PRO A 108 -17.67 4.11 19.80
N ALA A 109 -18.25 4.08 18.60
CA ALA A 109 -17.48 3.87 17.38
C ALA A 109 -16.70 5.15 16.98
N GLY A 110 -15.67 4.98 16.15
CA GLY A 110 -14.91 6.08 15.55
C GLY A 110 -13.66 6.50 16.34
N SER A 111 -13.10 7.65 15.97
CA SER A 111 -11.81 8.15 16.48
C SER A 111 -11.98 9.12 17.65
N LYS A 112 -11.14 8.97 18.67
CA LYS A 112 -11.02 9.88 19.83
C LYS A 112 -9.56 10.07 20.21
N SER A 113 -9.26 11.13 20.96
CA SER A 113 -7.93 11.29 21.55
C SER A 113 -7.66 10.20 22.59
N LEU A 114 -6.38 9.93 22.88
CA LEU A 114 -6.01 8.98 23.93
C LEU A 114 -6.59 9.37 25.29
N SER A 115 -6.60 10.67 25.62
CA SER A 115 -7.20 11.17 26.87
C SER A 115 -8.71 10.93 26.95
N GLN A 116 -9.43 11.05 25.83
CA GLN A 116 -10.85 10.74 25.79
C GLN A 116 -11.13 9.24 25.97
N TRP A 117 -10.28 8.37 25.41
CA TRP A 117 -10.37 6.93 25.64
C TRP A 117 -10.07 6.58 27.10
N GLN A 118 -9.04 7.19 27.69
CA GLN A 118 -8.71 7.02 29.11
C GLN A 118 -9.86 7.47 30.02
N ALA A 119 -10.53 8.59 29.71
CA ALA A 119 -11.72 9.05 30.44
C ALA A 119 -12.90 8.08 30.33
N LEU A 120 -12.94 7.23 29.30
CA LEU A 120 -13.91 6.13 29.19
C LEU A 120 -13.49 4.88 29.98
N GLY A 121 -12.34 4.91 30.64
CA GLY A 121 -11.80 3.81 31.44
C GLY A 121 -10.91 2.85 30.65
N VAL A 122 -10.58 3.16 29.39
CA VAL A 122 -9.64 2.34 28.61
C VAL A 122 -8.23 2.53 29.17
N THR A 123 -7.58 1.44 29.56
CA THR A 123 -6.22 1.43 30.11
C THR A 123 -5.28 0.63 29.22
N ARG A 124 -3.97 0.78 29.40
CA ARG A 124 -3.02 -0.13 28.75
C ARG A 124 -3.19 -1.53 29.32
N ALA A 125 -3.11 -2.54 28.44
CA ALA A 125 -2.89 -3.90 28.89
C ALA A 125 -1.46 -3.97 29.44
N ASN A 126 -1.35 -4.19 30.74
CA ASN A 126 -0.09 -4.46 31.42
C ASN A 126 -0.06 -5.93 31.81
#